data_AF-A0A9X1UBB3-F1
#
_entry.id   AF-A0A9X1UBB3-F1
#
_cell.length_a   1.000
_cell.length_b   1.000
_cell.length_c   1.000
_cell.angle_alpha   90.00
_cell.angle_beta   90.00
_cell.angle_gamma   90.00
#
_symmetry.space_group_name_H-M   'P 1'
#
loop_
_entity.id
_entity.type
_entity.pdbx_description
1 polymer ?
#
loop_
_entity_poly.entity_id
_entity_poly.type
_entity_poly.pdbx_seq_one_letter_code
_entity_poly.pdbx_strand_id
1 'polypeptide(L)'
;MTKLNPEILAQFVEAVADTGSISNAARKVGISVSSAWSWLSQSRQGGDEFDVEYMGETMPLHEAVKRAQRVVGATILDNFQLRLMKGTAEISRYQGKTTYMRDPKLDLLSDQDLHDLGITTRYLLDDEGKPIPEVIHHEPSVAAVLAYLAANYPKTWGNKIEVNQRSTTASGVQVVPRLRPALATEAPAEQPIDVEPEDLTDILGPDEERAPALIEFEVTPVSEPEPPAEAVEPVEEAALPTEPASDEPMRRLSTLQLDLMARLARRSNAIRPAAGRVEADDIDTRRIGAGTPPKGATRVV
;
A
#
# COMPACT_ATOMS: atom_id res chain seq x y z
N MET A 1 -21.81 35.42 -7.56
CA MET A 1 -20.46 35.79 -8.06
C MET A 1 -19.68 36.33 -6.88
N THR A 2 -18.72 35.58 -6.37
CA THR A 2 -17.79 36.03 -5.33
C THR A 2 -16.90 37.12 -5.93
N LYS A 3 -16.80 38.27 -5.25
CA LYS A 3 -15.91 39.35 -5.68
C LYS A 3 -14.46 38.88 -5.52
N LEU A 4 -13.62 39.20 -6.49
CA LEU A 4 -12.18 38.95 -6.42
C LEU A 4 -11.62 39.78 -5.26
N ASN A 5 -11.01 39.13 -4.27
CA ASN A 5 -10.32 39.78 -3.16
C ASN A 5 -8.92 39.14 -3.07
N PRO A 6 -7.82 39.92 -3.06
CA PRO A 6 -6.46 39.38 -2.97
C PRO A 6 -6.24 38.46 -1.77
N GLU A 7 -6.88 38.74 -0.63
CA GLU A 7 -6.82 37.88 0.56
C GLU A 7 -7.37 36.47 0.30
N ILE A 8 -8.45 36.36 -0.46
CA ILE A 8 -9.07 35.08 -0.82
C ILE A 8 -8.15 34.28 -1.75
N LEU A 9 -7.42 34.98 -2.63
CA LEU A 9 -6.45 34.33 -3.53
C LEU A 9 -5.26 33.77 -2.74
N ALA A 10 -4.73 34.52 -1.77
CA ALA A 10 -3.66 34.04 -0.88
C ALA A 10 -4.11 32.82 -0.06
N GLN A 11 -5.28 32.89 0.58
CA GLN A 11 -5.87 31.77 1.32
C GLN A 11 -6.10 30.54 0.43
N PHE A 12 -6.47 30.75 -0.83
CA PHE A 12 -6.63 29.68 -1.78
C PHE A 12 -5.31 28.99 -2.13
N VAL A 13 -4.22 29.75 -2.33
CA VAL A 13 -2.88 29.18 -2.57
C VAL A 13 -2.40 28.38 -1.35
N GLU A 14 -2.57 28.91 -0.15
CA GLU A 14 -2.24 28.21 1.10
C GLU A 14 -3.06 26.93 1.27
N ALA A 15 -4.37 26.99 1.01
CA ALA A 15 -5.22 25.80 1.04
C ALA A 15 -4.82 24.74 -0.02
N VAL A 16 -4.25 25.16 -1.16
CA VAL A 16 -3.66 24.23 -2.12
C VAL A 16 -2.37 23.63 -1.57
N ALA A 17 -1.53 24.41 -0.90
CA ALA A 17 -0.31 23.91 -0.25
C ALA A 17 -0.62 22.91 0.89
N ASP A 18 -1.79 23.00 1.53
CA ASP A 18 -2.22 22.02 2.54
C ASP A 18 -2.79 20.74 1.91
N THR A 19 -3.62 20.87 0.88
CA THR A 19 -4.46 19.76 0.38
C THR A 19 -3.92 19.09 -0.88
N GLY A 20 -3.04 19.75 -1.63
CA GLY A 20 -2.54 19.32 -2.94
C GLY A 20 -3.58 19.35 -4.07
N SER A 21 -4.86 19.59 -3.77
CA SER A 21 -5.96 19.50 -4.72
C SER A 21 -6.73 20.80 -4.81
N ILE A 22 -6.80 21.36 -6.02
CA ILE A 22 -7.53 22.61 -6.33
C ILE A 22 -9.00 22.52 -5.92
N SER A 23 -9.64 21.37 -6.14
CA SER A 23 -11.05 21.17 -5.79
C SER A 23 -11.29 21.17 -4.28
N ASN A 24 -10.38 20.58 -3.51
CA ASN A 24 -10.48 20.54 -2.05
C ASN A 24 -10.12 21.90 -1.44
N ALA A 25 -9.10 22.57 -1.97
CA ALA A 25 -8.75 23.93 -1.59
C ALA A 25 -9.90 24.91 -1.84
N ALA A 26 -10.56 24.83 -3.00
CA ALA A 26 -11.72 25.66 -3.31
C ALA A 26 -12.86 25.45 -2.31
N ARG A 27 -13.13 24.18 -1.92
CA ARG A 27 -14.13 23.87 -0.89
C ARG A 27 -13.74 24.39 0.49
N LYS A 28 -12.46 24.30 0.87
CA LYS A 28 -11.94 24.80 2.16
C LYS A 28 -12.10 26.31 2.29
N VAL A 29 -11.91 27.05 1.21
CA VAL A 29 -12.04 28.52 1.16
C VAL A 29 -13.48 28.97 0.85
N GLY A 30 -14.38 28.07 0.49
CA GLY A 30 -15.78 28.39 0.19
C GLY A 30 -16.01 28.97 -1.22
N ILE A 31 -15.11 28.70 -2.15
CA ILE A 31 -15.19 29.14 -3.55
C ILE A 31 -15.74 28.00 -4.41
N SER A 32 -16.51 28.34 -5.45
CA SER A 32 -16.92 27.34 -6.44
C SER A 32 -15.71 26.85 -7.26
N VAL A 33 -15.64 25.55 -7.53
CA VAL A 33 -14.52 24.96 -8.27
C VAL A 33 -14.37 25.59 -9.67
N SER A 34 -15.49 25.93 -10.33
CA SER A 34 -15.48 26.60 -11.62
C SER A 34 -14.89 28.02 -11.55
N SER A 35 -15.19 28.77 -10.49
CA SER A 35 -14.58 30.09 -10.26
C SER A 35 -13.07 29.98 -10.07
N ALA A 36 -12.60 29.01 -9.29
CA ALA A 36 -11.15 28.79 -9.10
C ALA A 36 -10.43 28.49 -10.43
N TRP A 37 -11.00 27.63 -11.28
CA TRP A 37 -10.46 27.37 -12.62
C TRP A 37 -10.52 28.59 -13.55
N SER A 38 -11.59 29.39 -13.46
CA SER A 38 -11.69 30.64 -14.21
C SER A 38 -10.59 31.62 -13.83
N TRP A 39 -10.33 31.81 -12.53
CA TRP A 39 -9.26 32.68 -12.04
C TRP A 39 -7.87 32.21 -12.46
N LEU A 40 -7.62 30.89 -12.42
CA LEU A 40 -6.36 30.32 -12.91
C LEU A 40 -6.17 30.54 -14.42
N SER A 41 -7.24 30.41 -15.21
CA SER A 41 -7.21 30.67 -16.65
C SER A 41 -6.98 32.16 -16.95
N GLN A 42 -7.65 33.05 -16.22
CA GLN A 42 -7.52 34.51 -16.35
C GLN A 42 -6.13 34.99 -15.92
N SER A 43 -5.59 34.46 -14.81
CA SER A 43 -4.22 34.72 -14.38
C SER A 43 -3.19 34.34 -15.45
N ARG A 44 -3.41 33.23 -16.18
CA ARG A 44 -2.53 32.81 -17.27
C ARG A 44 -2.58 33.75 -18.49
N GLN A 45 -3.67 34.50 -18.65
CA GLN A 45 -3.83 35.48 -19.73
C GLN A 45 -3.17 36.83 -19.40
N GLY A 46 -2.61 37.00 -18.20
CA GLY A 46 -1.80 38.17 -17.83
C GLY A 46 -2.59 39.33 -17.24
N GLY A 47 -3.52 39.06 -16.31
CA GLY A 47 -4.19 40.10 -15.53
C GLY A 47 -3.49 40.33 -14.18
N ASP A 48 -2.98 41.55 -13.96
CA ASP A 48 -2.32 41.98 -12.72
C ASP A 48 -3.22 41.84 -11.47
N GLU A 49 -4.54 41.80 -11.65
CA GLU A 49 -5.52 41.56 -10.58
C GLU A 49 -5.39 40.18 -9.91
N PHE A 50 -4.65 39.25 -10.53
CA PHE A 50 -4.43 37.89 -10.04
C PHE A 50 -3.01 37.67 -9.50
N ASP A 51 -2.28 38.73 -9.21
CA ASP A 51 -0.98 38.62 -8.56
C ASP A 51 -1.15 38.38 -7.06
N VAL A 52 -0.40 37.41 -6.55
CA VAL A 52 -0.47 36.96 -5.16
C VAL A 52 0.94 36.89 -4.60
N GLU A 53 1.11 37.34 -3.37
CA GLU A 53 2.34 37.14 -2.61
C GLU A 53 2.35 35.72 -2.03
N TYR A 54 3.31 34.90 -2.45
CA TYR A 54 3.49 33.54 -1.93
C TYR A 54 4.97 33.26 -1.70
N MET A 55 5.32 32.83 -0.49
CA MET A 55 6.71 32.59 -0.06
C MET A 55 7.63 33.82 -0.22
N GLY A 56 7.09 35.03 -0.01
CA GLY A 56 7.85 36.29 -0.09
C GLY A 56 8.10 36.82 -1.51
N GLU A 57 7.52 36.19 -2.54
CA GLU A 57 7.57 36.66 -3.92
C GLU A 57 6.15 36.95 -4.44
N THR A 58 5.96 38.11 -5.06
CA THR A 58 4.73 38.43 -5.81
C THR A 58 4.79 37.75 -7.17
N MET A 59 3.83 36.86 -7.44
CA MET A 59 3.77 36.11 -8.69
C MET A 59 2.32 35.91 -9.12
N PRO A 60 2.07 35.65 -10.41
CA PRO A 60 0.71 35.39 -10.87
C PRO A 60 0.16 34.11 -10.24
N LEU A 61 -1.12 34.12 -9.86
CA LEU A 61 -1.81 33.03 -9.15
C LEU A 61 -1.53 31.63 -9.72
N HIS A 62 -1.50 31.49 -11.05
CA HIS A 62 -1.27 30.19 -11.68
C HIS A 62 0.15 29.64 -11.45
N GLU A 63 1.14 30.49 -11.25
CA GLU A 63 2.49 30.09 -10.86
C GLU A 63 2.57 29.80 -9.36
N ALA A 64 1.93 30.61 -8.52
CA ALA A 64 1.83 30.37 -7.08
C ALA A 64 1.22 28.99 -6.78
N VAL A 65 0.12 28.65 -7.47
CA VAL A 65 -0.53 27.34 -7.34
C VAL A 65 0.37 26.21 -7.82
N LYS A 66 1.11 26.37 -8.92
CA LYS A 66 2.09 25.36 -9.37
C LYS A 66 3.20 25.16 -8.33
N ARG A 67 3.70 26.23 -7.72
CA ARG A 67 4.71 26.14 -6.65
C ARG A 67 4.15 25.44 -5.42
N ALA A 68 2.95 25.81 -4.98
CA ALA A 68 2.25 25.13 -3.88
C ALA A 68 2.09 23.62 -4.14
N GLN A 69 1.67 23.23 -5.35
CA GLN A 69 1.57 21.82 -5.75
C GLN A 69 2.91 21.09 -5.74
N ARG A 70 4.01 21.75 -6.12
CA ARG A 70 5.35 21.16 -6.03
C ARG A 70 5.78 20.91 -4.59
N VAL A 71 5.46 21.82 -3.67
CA VAL A 71 5.74 21.64 -2.23
C VAL A 71 5.00 20.41 -1.71
N VAL A 72 3.70 20.29 -2.02
CA VAL A 72 2.93 19.09 -1.65
C VAL A 72 3.49 17.83 -2.29
N GLY A 73 3.89 17.91 -3.56
CA GLY A 73 4.54 16.80 -4.26
C GLY A 73 5.80 16.33 -3.54
N ALA A 74 6.64 17.25 -3.07
CA ALA A 74 7.82 16.92 -2.27
C ALA A 74 7.44 16.23 -0.96
N THR A 75 6.46 16.76 -0.22
CA THR A 75 5.98 16.13 1.02
C THR A 75 5.39 14.73 0.78
N ILE A 76 4.69 14.51 -0.33
CA ILE A 76 4.18 13.18 -0.71
C ILE A 76 5.34 12.23 -1.01
N LEU A 77 6.37 12.69 -1.72
CA LEU A 77 7.56 11.90 -2.02
C LEU A 77 8.33 11.52 -0.75
N ASP A 78 8.52 12.46 0.18
CA ASP A 78 9.18 12.19 1.46
C ASP A 78 8.39 11.14 2.28
N ASN A 79 7.06 11.29 2.34
CA ASN A 79 6.20 10.31 3.00
C ASN A 79 6.24 8.94 2.31
N PHE A 80 6.33 8.91 0.98
CA PHE A 80 6.44 7.68 0.22
C PHE A 80 7.78 6.97 0.49
N GLN A 81 8.89 7.71 0.51
CA GLN A 81 10.20 7.19 0.88
C GLN A 81 10.20 6.63 2.31
N LEU A 82 9.60 7.34 3.25
CA LEU A 82 9.44 6.85 4.63
C LEU A 82 8.67 5.52 4.69
N ARG A 83 7.60 5.37 3.88
CA ARG A 83 6.86 4.10 3.77
C ARG A 83 7.69 2.99 3.13
N LEU A 84 8.50 3.30 2.13
CA LEU A 84 9.41 2.31 1.53
C LEU A 84 10.49 1.83 2.50
N MET A 85 10.98 2.71 3.37
CA MET A 85 12.01 2.37 4.34
C MET A 85 11.45 1.61 5.55
N LYS A 86 10.28 2.02 6.05
CA LYS A 86 9.75 1.54 7.33
C LYS A 86 8.54 0.61 7.21
N GLY A 87 7.97 0.42 6.02
CA GLY A 87 6.68 -0.25 5.85
C GLY A 87 5.50 0.63 6.26
N THR A 88 4.32 0.03 6.34
CA THR A 88 3.06 0.69 6.72
C THR A 88 2.44 0.01 7.92
N ALA A 89 1.98 0.81 8.88
CA ALA A 89 1.24 0.34 10.04
C ALA A 89 -0.27 0.55 9.80
N GLU A 90 -1.07 -0.47 10.03
CA GLU A 90 -2.52 -0.44 9.91
C GLU A 90 -3.16 -0.88 11.23
N ILE A 91 -4.25 -0.23 11.62
CA ILE A 91 -5.01 -0.62 12.82
C ILE A 91 -5.78 -1.91 12.50
N SER A 92 -5.60 -2.93 13.33
CA SER A 92 -6.32 -4.21 13.26
C SER A 92 -7.82 -3.96 13.40
N ARG A 93 -8.59 -4.39 12.40
CA ARG A 93 -10.06 -4.29 12.40
C ARG A 93 -10.66 -5.65 12.12
N TYR A 94 -11.54 -6.11 13.01
CA TYR A 94 -12.30 -7.34 12.84
C TYR A 94 -13.80 -7.02 12.73
N GLN A 95 -14.43 -7.45 11.63
CA GLN A 95 -15.85 -7.20 11.35
C GLN A 95 -16.25 -5.70 11.44
N GLY A 96 -15.35 -4.81 11.01
CA GLY A 96 -15.58 -3.36 11.02
C GLY A 96 -15.44 -2.69 12.38
N LYS A 97 -14.99 -3.41 13.41
CA LYS A 97 -14.66 -2.87 14.73
C LYS A 97 -13.15 -2.87 14.95
N THR A 98 -12.62 -1.84 15.60
CA THR A 98 -11.22 -1.79 16.02
C THR A 98 -10.93 -2.87 17.05
N THR A 99 -9.88 -3.66 16.81
CA THR A 99 -9.36 -4.63 17.77
C THR A 99 -8.38 -3.92 18.70
N TYR A 100 -8.49 -4.18 20.01
CA TYR A 100 -7.61 -3.60 21.02
C TYR A 100 -6.67 -4.65 21.59
N MET A 101 -5.47 -4.21 21.97
CA MET A 101 -4.43 -5.09 22.50
C MET A 101 -4.84 -5.59 23.89
N ARG A 102 -4.86 -6.91 24.08
CA ARG A 102 -5.16 -7.55 25.37
C ARG A 102 -3.90 -7.60 26.22
N ASP A 103 -4.02 -7.43 27.54
CA ASP A 103 -2.90 -7.57 28.46
C ASP A 103 -2.58 -9.07 28.65
N PRO A 104 -1.38 -9.55 28.27
CA PRO A 104 -1.01 -10.95 28.43
C PRO A 104 -1.12 -11.46 29.87
N LYS A 105 -0.99 -10.57 30.86
CA LYS A 105 -1.09 -10.92 32.29
C LYS A 105 -2.54 -11.15 32.72
N LEU A 106 -3.48 -10.45 32.10
CA LEU A 106 -4.91 -10.53 32.41
C LEU A 106 -5.62 -11.61 31.59
N ASP A 107 -5.00 -12.09 30.51
CA ASP A 107 -5.62 -13.06 29.60
C ASP A 107 -5.73 -14.47 30.20
N LEU A 108 -4.91 -14.78 31.22
CA LEU A 108 -4.95 -16.04 31.96
C LEU A 108 -6.03 -16.09 33.06
N LEU A 109 -6.65 -14.95 33.38
CA LEU A 109 -7.66 -14.84 34.42
C LEU A 109 -9.07 -15.05 33.86
N SER A 110 -9.94 -15.70 34.63
CA SER A 110 -11.34 -15.83 34.27
C SER A 110 -12.08 -14.49 34.42
N ASP A 111 -13.24 -14.35 33.79
CA ASP A 111 -14.06 -13.14 33.94
C ASP A 111 -14.47 -12.90 35.41
N GLN A 112 -14.64 -13.99 36.16
CA GLN A 112 -14.96 -13.95 37.58
C GLN A 112 -13.78 -13.42 38.40
N ASP A 113 -12.56 -13.89 38.14
CA ASP A 113 -11.36 -13.43 38.84
C ASP A 113 -11.09 -11.95 38.57
N LEU A 114 -11.32 -11.48 37.34
CA LEU A 114 -11.19 -10.06 36.99
C LEU A 114 -12.21 -9.20 37.70
N HIS A 115 -13.47 -9.67 37.80
CA HIS A 115 -14.52 -8.99 38.55
C HIS A 115 -14.16 -8.89 40.04
N ASP A 116 -13.66 -9.97 40.63
CA ASP A 116 -13.27 -10.02 42.05
C ASP A 116 -12.03 -9.16 42.35
N LEU A 117 -11.14 -9.00 41.37
CA LEU A 117 -9.99 -8.06 41.42
C LEU A 117 -10.39 -6.60 41.13
N GLY A 118 -11.65 -6.34 40.78
CA GLY A 118 -12.15 -5.00 40.43
C GLY A 118 -11.61 -4.45 39.10
N ILE A 119 -11.11 -5.32 38.22
CA ILE A 119 -10.55 -4.95 36.93
C ILE A 119 -11.68 -4.89 35.89
N THR A 120 -11.90 -3.71 35.32
CA THR A 120 -13.04 -3.46 34.41
C THR A 120 -12.79 -3.86 32.97
N THR A 121 -11.52 -3.96 32.54
CA THR A 121 -11.15 -4.22 31.15
C THR A 121 -9.92 -5.12 31.03
N ARG A 122 -9.93 -6.02 30.04
CA ARG A 122 -8.81 -6.92 29.70
C ARG A 122 -7.77 -6.30 28.75
N TYR A 123 -8.00 -5.06 28.32
CA TYR A 123 -7.17 -4.37 27.34
C TYR A 123 -6.07 -3.57 28.00
N LEU A 124 -4.93 -3.47 27.31
CA LEU A 124 -3.87 -2.54 27.69
C LEU A 124 -4.37 -1.12 27.50
N LEU A 125 -4.18 -0.30 28.54
CA LEU A 125 -4.58 1.09 28.56
C LEU A 125 -3.35 2.00 28.38
N ASP A 126 -3.54 3.10 27.66
CA ASP A 126 -2.56 4.18 27.52
C ASP A 126 -2.49 5.03 28.80
N ASP A 127 -1.57 6.00 28.85
CA ASP A 127 -1.39 6.94 29.96
C ASP A 127 -2.68 7.73 30.28
N GLU A 128 -3.59 7.87 29.31
CA GLU A 128 -4.90 8.51 29.45
C GLU A 128 -6.02 7.54 29.88
N GLY A 129 -5.70 6.26 30.16
CA GLY A 129 -6.68 5.23 30.53
C GLY A 129 -7.53 4.71 29.37
N LYS A 130 -7.12 4.95 28.12
CA LYS A 130 -7.85 4.50 26.90
C LYS A 130 -7.24 3.21 26.35
N PRO A 131 -8.05 2.29 25.79
CA PRO A 131 -7.52 1.04 25.25
C PRO A 131 -6.63 1.29 24.03
N ILE A 132 -5.47 0.63 24.00
CA ILE A 132 -4.48 0.75 22.92
C ILE A 132 -4.94 -0.13 21.74
N PRO A 133 -5.12 0.44 20.53
CA PRO A 133 -5.51 -0.35 19.36
C PRO A 133 -4.38 -1.28 18.96
N GLU A 134 -4.74 -2.49 18.52
CA GLU A 134 -3.79 -3.43 17.93
C GLU A 134 -3.38 -2.94 16.53
N VAL A 135 -2.09 -3.02 16.22
CA VAL A 135 -1.53 -2.51 14.96
C VAL A 135 -0.84 -3.66 14.21
N ILE A 136 -1.31 -3.92 12.99
CA ILE A 136 -0.72 -4.84 12.03
C ILE A 136 0.34 -4.07 11.25
N HIS A 137 1.55 -4.63 11.20
CA HIS A 137 2.64 -4.02 10.44
C HIS A 137 2.84 -4.73 9.11
N HIS A 138 2.65 -3.99 8.02
CA HIS A 138 2.96 -4.46 6.68
C HIS A 138 4.36 -4.01 6.29
N GLU A 139 5.19 -4.97 5.94
CA GLU A 139 6.52 -4.72 5.40
C GLU A 139 6.45 -3.94 4.07
N PRO A 140 7.49 -3.16 3.73
CA PRO A 140 7.49 -2.41 2.49
C PRO A 140 7.40 -3.36 1.28
N SER A 141 6.56 -3.00 0.31
CA SER A 141 6.43 -3.79 -0.92
C SER A 141 7.74 -3.81 -1.69
N VAL A 142 8.33 -5.00 -1.85
CA VAL A 142 9.58 -5.21 -2.59
C VAL A 142 9.49 -4.64 -4.01
N ALA A 143 8.35 -4.80 -4.69
CA ALA A 143 8.14 -4.25 -6.03
C ALA A 143 8.21 -2.71 -6.05
N ALA A 144 7.67 -2.04 -5.03
CA ALA A 144 7.72 -0.58 -4.92
C ALA A 144 9.14 -0.09 -4.60
N VAL A 145 9.88 -0.83 -3.76
CA VAL A 145 11.29 -0.55 -3.46
C VAL A 145 12.15 -0.70 -4.72
N LEU A 146 12.00 -1.81 -5.46
CA LEU A 146 12.73 -2.03 -6.71
C LEU A 146 12.40 -0.98 -7.77
N ALA A 147 11.14 -0.61 -7.94
CA ALA A 147 10.75 0.46 -8.86
C ALA A 147 11.36 1.81 -8.46
N TYR A 148 11.41 2.12 -7.16
CA TYR A 148 12.05 3.33 -6.66
C TYR A 148 13.57 3.32 -6.87
N LEU A 149 14.24 2.19 -6.64
CA LEU A 149 15.67 2.02 -6.90
C LEU A 149 15.98 2.09 -8.39
N ALA A 150 15.16 1.49 -9.26
CA ALA A 150 15.30 1.56 -10.71
C ALA A 150 15.15 3.00 -11.25
N ALA A 151 14.28 3.81 -10.65
CA ALA A 151 14.07 5.19 -11.04
C ALA A 151 15.25 6.11 -10.65
N ASN A 152 15.83 5.92 -9.45
CA ASN A 152 16.93 6.76 -8.96
C ASN A 152 18.31 6.27 -9.40
N TYR A 153 18.47 4.95 -9.55
CA TYR A 153 19.73 4.29 -9.90
C TYR A 153 19.54 3.37 -11.11
N PRO A 154 19.19 3.92 -12.29
CA PRO A 154 18.88 3.12 -13.48
C PRO A 154 20.07 2.31 -13.99
N LYS A 155 21.30 2.69 -13.65
CA LYS A 155 22.51 1.95 -14.07
C LYS A 155 22.62 0.58 -13.38
N THR A 156 22.27 0.51 -12.09
CA THR A 156 22.41 -0.72 -11.28
C THR A 156 21.10 -1.50 -11.24
N TRP A 157 19.98 -0.81 -11.06
CA TRP A 157 18.65 -1.40 -10.84
C TRP A 157 17.68 -1.19 -12.01
N GLY A 158 18.11 -0.56 -13.10
CA GLY A 158 17.26 -0.40 -14.28
C GLY A 158 17.04 -1.72 -15.01
N ASN A 159 15.94 -1.79 -15.76
CA ASN A 159 15.64 -2.95 -16.60
C ASN A 159 16.72 -3.11 -17.67
N LYS A 160 17.64 -4.05 -17.47
CA LYS A 160 18.62 -4.46 -18.47
C LYS A 160 17.89 -5.31 -19.52
N ILE A 161 17.40 -4.67 -20.56
CA ILE A 161 16.81 -5.38 -21.70
C ILE A 161 17.96 -5.83 -22.58
N GLU A 162 18.32 -7.11 -22.51
CA GLU A 162 19.21 -7.73 -23.48
C GLU A 162 18.46 -7.89 -24.80
N VAL A 163 18.67 -6.93 -25.70
CA VAL A 163 18.14 -7.03 -27.06
C VAL A 163 19.04 -8.01 -27.81
N ASN A 164 18.68 -9.29 -27.77
CA ASN A 164 19.25 -10.31 -28.65
C ASN A 164 18.84 -10.03 -30.11
N GLN A 165 19.53 -9.10 -30.75
CA GLN A 165 19.41 -8.86 -32.18
C GLN A 165 20.04 -10.03 -32.92
N ARG A 166 19.24 -11.07 -33.21
CA ARG A 166 19.55 -11.99 -34.33
C ARG A 166 19.38 -11.20 -35.62
N SER A 167 20.41 -10.44 -35.99
CA SER A 167 20.50 -9.76 -37.28
C SER A 167 20.75 -10.81 -38.36
N THR A 168 19.68 -11.34 -38.94
CA THR A 168 19.77 -12.00 -40.25
C THR A 168 20.00 -10.88 -41.28
N THR A 169 21.25 -10.53 -41.51
CA THR A 169 21.66 -9.58 -42.55
C THR A 169 21.32 -10.14 -43.92
N ALA A 170 20.16 -9.74 -44.45
CA ALA A 170 19.90 -9.67 -45.87
C ALA A 170 19.23 -8.30 -46.15
N SER A 171 20.07 -7.35 -46.54
CA SER A 171 19.81 -6.14 -47.34
C SER A 171 18.44 -5.44 -47.21
N GLY A 172 18.48 -4.19 -46.70
CA GLY A 172 17.59 -3.11 -47.16
C GLY A 172 16.50 -2.65 -46.20
N VAL A 173 16.74 -1.51 -45.55
CA VAL A 173 15.78 -0.63 -44.83
C VAL A 173 15.19 -1.21 -43.54
N GLN A 174 15.77 -0.81 -42.39
CA GLN A 174 15.15 -0.99 -41.08
C GLN A 174 14.07 0.07 -40.85
N VAL A 175 12.80 -0.34 -40.87
CA VAL A 175 11.69 0.44 -40.32
C VAL A 175 11.70 0.21 -38.82
N VAL A 176 11.96 1.27 -38.02
CA VAL A 176 11.80 1.24 -36.57
C VAL A 176 10.30 1.19 -36.26
N PRO A 177 9.74 0.09 -35.73
CA PRO A 177 8.32 0.05 -35.39
C PRO A 177 8.09 0.95 -34.17
N ARG A 178 7.22 1.95 -34.31
CA ARG A 178 6.65 2.69 -33.18
C ARG A 178 5.96 1.69 -32.26
N LEU A 179 6.42 1.62 -31.01
CA LEU A 179 5.80 0.86 -29.92
C LEU A 179 4.30 1.20 -29.83
N ARG A 180 3.46 0.23 -30.20
CA ARG A 180 2.08 0.19 -29.70
C ARG A 180 2.13 -0.33 -28.26
N PRO A 181 1.38 0.25 -27.31
CA PRO A 181 1.27 -0.33 -25.97
C PRO A 181 0.59 -1.69 -26.11
N ALA A 182 1.36 -2.77 -25.92
CA ALA A 182 0.84 -4.12 -25.94
C ALA A 182 0.12 -4.40 -24.61
N LEU A 183 -1.13 -4.87 -24.72
CA LEU A 183 -1.82 -5.55 -23.64
C LEU A 183 -0.99 -6.75 -23.16
N ALA A 184 -1.08 -7.01 -21.87
CA ALA A 184 -0.40 -8.07 -21.13
C ALA A 184 -0.39 -9.42 -21.86
N THR A 185 0.81 -9.95 -22.05
CA THR A 185 1.05 -11.35 -22.40
C THR A 185 1.98 -11.93 -21.33
N GLU A 186 1.73 -13.20 -21.03
CA GLU A 186 2.12 -13.99 -19.87
C GLU A 186 3.62 -13.98 -19.49
N ALA A 187 3.85 -14.22 -18.20
CA ALA A 187 5.15 -14.25 -17.53
C ALA A 187 6.12 -15.27 -18.17
N PRO A 188 7.38 -14.90 -18.48
CA PRO A 188 8.42 -15.85 -18.84
C PRO A 188 8.94 -16.57 -17.59
N ALA A 189 9.10 -17.89 -17.70
CA ALA A 189 9.68 -18.75 -16.68
C ALA A 189 11.13 -18.35 -16.32
N GLU A 190 11.43 -18.36 -15.03
CA GLU A 190 12.74 -18.05 -14.44
C GLU A 190 13.80 -19.04 -14.90
N GLN A 191 14.88 -18.55 -15.51
CA GLN A 191 16.14 -19.29 -15.61
C GLN A 191 17.04 -18.88 -14.45
N PRO A 192 17.73 -19.83 -13.79
CA PRO A 192 18.64 -19.52 -12.70
C PRO A 192 19.82 -18.68 -13.24
N ILE A 193 20.01 -17.51 -12.65
CA ILE A 193 21.13 -16.63 -12.92
C ILE A 193 22.32 -17.18 -12.13
N ASP A 194 23.32 -17.70 -12.83
CA ASP A 194 24.63 -18.06 -12.26
C ASP A 194 25.44 -16.76 -12.13
N VAL A 195 25.58 -16.24 -10.91
CA VAL A 195 26.36 -15.03 -10.62
C VAL A 195 27.70 -15.47 -10.06
N GLU A 196 28.76 -15.37 -10.88
CA GLU A 196 30.14 -15.52 -10.43
C GLU A 196 30.49 -14.43 -9.40
N PRO A 197 31.05 -14.77 -8.23
CA PRO A 197 31.25 -13.84 -7.11
C PRO A 197 32.49 -12.92 -7.23
N GLU A 198 33.01 -12.65 -8.43
CA GLU A 198 34.31 -11.96 -8.56
C GLU A 198 34.24 -10.42 -8.62
N ASP A 199 33.05 -9.81 -8.71
CA ASP A 199 32.92 -8.35 -8.95
C ASP A 199 32.57 -7.49 -7.71
N LEU A 200 32.58 -8.07 -6.50
CA LEU A 200 32.26 -7.32 -5.25
C LEU A 200 33.48 -6.80 -4.49
N THR A 201 34.70 -7.21 -4.88
CA THR A 201 35.96 -6.83 -4.21
C THR A 201 36.46 -5.44 -4.60
N ASP A 202 35.99 -4.86 -5.71
CA ASP A 202 36.40 -3.52 -6.16
C ASP A 202 35.58 -2.37 -5.51
N ILE A 203 34.48 -2.69 -4.81
CA ILE A 203 33.60 -1.69 -4.16
C ILE A 203 33.85 -1.59 -2.65
N LEU A 204 34.35 -2.67 -2.02
CA LEU A 204 34.75 -2.69 -0.62
C LEU A 204 36.28 -2.62 -0.59
N GLY A 205 36.82 -1.41 -0.42
CA GLY A 205 38.26 -1.16 -0.33
C GLY A 205 38.96 -2.07 0.69
N PRO A 206 40.31 -2.18 0.62
CA PRO A 206 41.06 -3.22 1.31
C PRO A 206 40.85 -3.21 2.83
N ASP A 207 40.33 -4.31 3.35
CA ASP A 207 40.17 -4.60 4.78
C ASP A 207 41.55 -4.73 5.45
N GLU A 208 42.04 -3.64 6.06
CA GLU A 208 43.12 -3.71 7.04
C GLU A 208 42.55 -4.09 8.42
N GLU A 209 42.88 -5.32 8.84
CA GLU A 209 43.12 -5.75 10.22
C GLU A 209 41.98 -5.60 11.25
N ARG A 210 41.08 -6.58 11.27
CA ARG A 210 40.42 -6.98 12.51
C ARG A 210 40.52 -8.49 12.71
N ALA A 211 41.48 -8.89 13.53
CA ALA A 211 41.69 -10.26 13.97
C ALA A 211 40.38 -10.91 14.46
N PRO A 212 40.03 -12.13 14.01
CA PRO A 212 38.90 -12.85 14.57
C PRO A 212 39.27 -13.40 15.96
N ALA A 213 38.62 -12.87 16.99
CA ALA A 213 38.56 -13.55 18.28
C ALA A 213 37.76 -14.85 18.11
N LEU A 214 38.47 -15.97 18.20
CA LEU A 214 37.91 -17.31 18.36
C LEU A 214 36.96 -17.31 19.56
N ILE A 215 35.67 -17.48 19.29
CA ILE A 215 34.70 -17.94 20.29
C ILE A 215 34.40 -19.39 19.90
N GLU A 216 35.02 -20.32 20.62
CA GLU A 216 34.73 -21.75 20.56
C GLU A 216 33.30 -21.96 21.09
N PHE A 217 32.37 -22.25 20.19
CA PHE A 217 31.08 -22.84 20.55
C PHE A 217 31.20 -24.36 20.41
N GLU A 218 31.36 -25.05 21.54
CA GLU A 218 31.11 -26.49 21.66
C GLU A 218 29.62 -26.74 21.39
N VAL A 219 29.30 -27.16 20.18
CA VAL A 219 27.98 -27.72 19.85
C VAL A 219 28.05 -29.22 20.12
N THR A 220 27.54 -29.62 21.28
CA THR A 220 27.23 -31.04 21.55
C THR A 220 26.12 -31.49 20.57
N PRO A 221 26.30 -32.58 19.81
CA PRO A 221 25.26 -33.08 18.92
C PRO A 221 24.10 -33.66 19.74
N VAL A 222 22.92 -33.04 19.64
CA VAL A 222 21.67 -33.58 20.17
C VAL A 222 21.26 -34.76 19.29
N SER A 223 21.25 -35.93 19.91
CA SER A 223 20.74 -37.19 19.38
C SER A 223 19.30 -37.05 18.86
N GLU A 224 19.13 -37.31 17.57
CA GLU A 224 17.86 -37.53 16.90
C GLU A 224 17.25 -38.86 17.41
N PRO A 225 16.00 -38.89 17.92
CA PRO A 225 15.36 -40.14 18.28
C PRO A 225 14.68 -40.77 17.05
N GLU A 226 15.15 -41.98 16.69
CA GLU A 226 14.51 -42.87 15.73
C GLU A 226 13.04 -43.18 16.12
N PRO A 227 12.08 -43.12 15.18
CA PRO A 227 10.76 -43.71 15.39
C PRO A 227 10.83 -45.24 15.23
N PRO A 228 10.30 -46.03 16.18
CA PRO A 228 10.30 -47.49 16.07
C PRO A 228 9.37 -47.98 14.96
N ALA A 229 9.86 -48.98 14.23
CA ALA A 229 9.17 -49.75 13.23
C ALA A 229 8.08 -50.68 13.81
N GLU A 230 7.22 -51.15 12.89
CA GLU A 230 6.26 -52.25 12.99
C GLU A 230 4.82 -51.92 13.44
N ALA A 231 3.90 -51.87 12.47
CA ALA A 231 2.92 -52.94 12.26
C ALA A 231 2.17 -52.72 10.95
N VAL A 232 2.31 -53.69 10.04
CA VAL A 232 1.57 -53.83 8.79
C VAL A 232 0.24 -54.50 9.11
N GLU A 233 -0.88 -53.87 8.74
CA GLU A 233 -2.15 -54.57 8.49
C GLU A 233 -2.74 -54.06 7.14
N PRO A 234 -3.10 -54.96 6.20
CA PRO A 234 -3.59 -54.58 4.88
C PRO A 234 -5.12 -54.68 4.82
N VAL A 235 -5.84 -53.58 4.54
CA VAL A 235 -7.28 -53.67 4.21
C VAL A 235 -7.69 -52.60 3.19
N GLU A 236 -8.08 -53.12 2.02
CA GLU A 236 -9.09 -52.64 1.05
C GLU A 236 -8.87 -51.32 0.32
N GLU A 237 -8.27 -51.50 -0.87
CA GLU A 237 -8.47 -50.72 -2.09
C GLU A 237 -9.97 -50.58 -2.43
N ALA A 238 -10.59 -49.51 -1.93
CA ALA A 238 -11.95 -49.14 -2.31
C ALA A 238 -11.95 -48.59 -3.74
N ALA A 239 -12.52 -49.39 -4.64
CA ALA A 239 -12.69 -49.11 -6.05
C ALA A 239 -13.36 -47.75 -6.34
N LEU A 240 -12.79 -47.04 -7.32
CA LEU A 240 -13.38 -45.89 -7.99
C LEU A 240 -14.80 -46.23 -8.50
N PRO A 241 -15.83 -45.42 -8.21
CA PRO A 241 -17.10 -45.54 -8.90
C PRO A 241 -16.96 -44.99 -10.33
N THR A 242 -17.05 -45.90 -11.29
CA THR A 242 -17.20 -45.65 -12.72
C THR A 242 -18.43 -44.76 -12.98
N GLU A 243 -18.22 -43.56 -13.53
CA GLU A 243 -19.29 -42.73 -14.06
C GLU A 243 -19.87 -43.34 -15.35
N PRO A 244 -21.18 -43.58 -15.46
CA PRO A 244 -21.80 -43.75 -16.77
C PRO A 244 -22.04 -42.38 -17.41
N ALA A 245 -21.40 -42.17 -18.56
CA ALA A 245 -21.73 -41.13 -19.51
C ALA A 245 -23.22 -41.16 -19.83
N SER A 246 -23.93 -40.08 -19.50
CA SER A 246 -25.28 -39.80 -19.99
C SER A 246 -25.27 -38.45 -20.67
N ASP A 247 -25.41 -38.49 -22.00
CA ASP A 247 -25.84 -37.38 -22.84
C ASP A 247 -27.25 -36.93 -22.40
N GLU A 248 -27.33 -35.84 -21.64
CA GLU A 248 -28.59 -35.13 -21.39
C GLU A 248 -28.53 -33.70 -21.95
N PRO A 249 -29.55 -33.26 -22.70
CA PRO A 249 -29.58 -31.92 -23.29
C PRO A 249 -29.68 -30.85 -22.20
N MET A 250 -28.71 -29.92 -22.21
CA MET A 250 -28.63 -28.68 -21.41
C MET A 250 -29.80 -28.46 -20.45
N ARG A 251 -29.57 -28.79 -19.16
CA ARG A 251 -30.48 -28.48 -18.05
C ARG A 251 -30.92 -27.03 -18.14
N ARG A 252 -32.17 -26.81 -18.56
CA ARG A 252 -32.81 -25.50 -18.53
C ARG A 252 -32.87 -25.06 -17.08
N LEU A 253 -32.37 -23.86 -16.80
CA LEU A 253 -32.35 -23.28 -15.46
C LEU A 253 -33.75 -23.39 -14.85
N SER A 254 -33.80 -23.87 -13.60
CA SER A 254 -35.06 -24.00 -12.87
C SER A 254 -35.74 -22.63 -12.75
N THR A 255 -37.07 -22.63 -12.69
CA THR A 255 -37.86 -21.40 -12.53
C THR A 255 -37.43 -20.56 -11.33
N LEU A 256 -36.96 -21.23 -10.27
CA LEU A 256 -36.42 -20.62 -9.07
C LEU A 256 -35.06 -19.94 -9.33
N GLN A 257 -34.18 -20.55 -10.13
CA GLN A 257 -32.90 -19.93 -10.53
C GLN A 257 -33.11 -18.72 -11.44
N LEU A 258 -34.10 -18.77 -12.34
CA LEU A 258 -34.45 -17.63 -13.18
C LEU A 258 -35.04 -16.47 -12.37
N ASP A 259 -35.89 -16.76 -11.36
CA ASP A 259 -36.43 -15.73 -10.47
C ASP A 259 -35.35 -15.10 -9.57
N LEU A 260 -34.39 -15.92 -9.11
CA LEU A 260 -33.27 -15.44 -8.31
C LEU A 260 -32.34 -14.54 -9.15
N MET A 261 -32.05 -14.92 -10.39
CA MET A 261 -31.29 -14.09 -11.35
C MET A 261 -32.03 -12.80 -11.70
N ALA A 262 -33.35 -12.84 -11.88
CA ALA A 262 -34.17 -11.65 -12.12
C ALA A 262 -34.20 -10.70 -10.93
N ARG A 263 -34.25 -11.23 -9.69
CA ARG A 263 -34.13 -10.42 -8.47
C ARG A 263 -32.74 -9.80 -8.31
N LEU A 264 -31.69 -10.53 -8.65
CA LEU A 264 -30.30 -10.05 -8.57
C LEU A 264 -30.04 -8.93 -9.59
N ALA A 265 -30.57 -9.07 -10.81
CA ALA A 265 -30.49 -8.05 -11.85
C ALA A 265 -31.29 -6.76 -11.50
N ARG A 266 -32.35 -6.86 -10.68
CA ARG A 266 -33.08 -5.68 -10.17
C ARG A 266 -32.39 -5.00 -9.00
N ARG A 267 -31.50 -5.70 -8.29
CA ARG A 267 -30.79 -5.19 -7.10
C ARG A 267 -29.47 -4.46 -7.43
N SER A 268 -29.05 -4.45 -8.69
CA SER A 268 -27.80 -3.80 -9.13
C SER A 268 -27.88 -2.28 -9.22
N ASN A 269 -29.05 -1.68 -9.01
CA ASN A 269 -29.20 -0.22 -8.91
C ASN A 269 -29.37 0.23 -7.45
N ALA A 270 -28.34 0.92 -6.97
CA ALA A 270 -28.31 1.79 -5.79
C ALA A 270 -28.29 1.12 -4.40
N ILE A 271 -27.12 0.59 -4.01
CA ILE A 271 -26.60 0.89 -2.67
C ILE A 271 -25.92 2.26 -2.78
N ARG A 272 -26.69 3.34 -2.62
CA ARG A 272 -26.08 4.61 -2.20
C ARG A 272 -25.63 4.39 -0.76
N PRO A 273 -24.35 4.60 -0.40
CA PRO A 273 -23.95 4.56 1.00
C PRO A 273 -24.79 5.61 1.73
N ALA A 274 -25.50 5.16 2.77
CA ALA A 274 -26.27 6.03 3.63
C ALA A 274 -25.30 7.06 4.25
N ALA A 275 -25.37 8.30 3.76
CA ALA A 275 -24.76 9.44 4.41
C ALA A 275 -25.53 9.68 5.72
N GLY A 276 -25.08 9.09 6.82
CA GLY A 276 -25.72 9.30 8.12
C GLY A 276 -25.57 8.15 9.12
N ARG A 277 -24.32 7.75 9.39
CA ARG A 277 -23.87 7.29 10.72
C ARG A 277 -22.35 7.08 10.65
N VAL A 278 -21.60 8.13 10.96
CA VAL A 278 -20.17 8.06 11.26
C VAL A 278 -20.06 8.05 12.78
N GLU A 279 -20.42 6.94 13.40
CA GLU A 279 -20.09 6.60 14.79
C GLU A 279 -19.54 5.17 14.84
N ALA A 280 -18.79 4.78 13.80
CA ALA A 280 -18.02 3.55 13.79
C ALA A 280 -16.54 3.96 13.72
N ASP A 281 -15.90 3.92 14.89
CA ASP A 281 -14.46 3.84 15.11
C ASP A 281 -13.58 4.78 14.27
N ASP A 282 -13.27 5.92 14.89
CA ASP A 282 -12.02 6.69 14.78
C ASP A 282 -11.25 6.46 13.47
N ILE A 283 -11.82 6.95 12.36
CA ILE A 283 -11.19 6.98 11.04
C ILE A 283 -10.26 8.19 10.95
N ASP A 284 -9.48 8.46 12.00
CA ASP A 284 -8.49 9.51 11.95
C ASP A 284 -7.36 9.06 11.03
N THR A 285 -7.33 9.63 9.83
CA THR A 285 -6.30 9.37 8.81
C THR A 285 -4.90 9.78 9.30
N ARG A 286 -4.79 10.55 10.39
CA ARG A 286 -3.53 10.87 11.05
C ARG A 286 -2.90 9.67 11.76
N ARG A 287 -3.68 8.63 12.08
CA ARG A 287 -3.19 7.39 12.70
C ARG A 287 -2.76 6.33 11.68
N ILE A 288 -3.06 6.55 10.39
CA ILE A 288 -2.68 5.66 9.29
C ILE A 288 -1.59 6.38 8.47
N GLY A 289 -0.34 6.19 8.86
CA GLY A 289 0.79 6.97 8.34
C GLY A 289 2.09 6.17 8.25
N ALA A 290 3.11 6.77 7.63
CA ALA A 290 4.41 6.15 7.47
C ALA A 290 5.09 5.90 8.82
N GLY A 291 5.12 4.64 9.25
CA GLY A 291 6.19 4.05 10.07
C GLY A 291 6.56 4.74 11.39
N THR A 292 5.60 5.14 12.23
CA THR A 292 5.86 5.17 13.68
C THR A 292 4.62 4.68 14.41
N PRO A 293 4.67 3.50 15.06
CA PRO A 293 3.55 3.03 15.86
C PRO A 293 3.25 4.07 16.95
N PRO A 294 1.97 4.32 17.28
CA PRO A 294 1.64 5.17 18.42
C PRO A 294 2.35 4.67 19.68
N LYS A 295 2.72 5.58 20.59
CA LYS A 295 3.41 5.21 21.84
C LYS A 295 2.64 4.08 22.53
N GLY A 296 3.31 2.97 22.85
CA GLY A 296 2.71 1.79 23.49
C GLY A 296 2.16 0.71 22.54
N ALA A 297 2.06 0.95 21.23
CA ALA A 297 1.69 -0.10 20.28
C ALA A 297 2.89 -0.99 19.95
N THR A 298 2.77 -2.29 20.28
CA THR A 298 3.73 -3.32 19.88
C THR A 298 3.39 -3.89 18.51
N ARG A 299 4.42 -4.13 17.70
CA ARG A 299 4.34 -4.70 16.35
C ARG A 299 3.85 -6.14 16.43
N VAL A 300 2.68 -6.43 15.88
CA VAL A 300 2.28 -7.81 15.55
C VAL A 300 2.92 -8.13 14.20
N VAL A 301 3.85 -9.09 14.21
CA VAL A 301 4.53 -9.63 13.01
C VAL A 301 3.74 -10.83 12.51
#